data_AF-B3DI58-F1
#
_entry.id   AF-B3DI58-F1
#
_cell.length_a   1.000
_cell.length_b   1.000
_cell.length_c   1.000
_cell.angle_alpha   90.00
_cell.angle_beta   90.00
_cell.angle_gamma   90.00
#
_symmetry.space_group_name_H-M   'P 1'
#
loop_
_entity.id
_entity.type
_entity.pdbx_description
1 polymer ?
#
loop_
_entity_poly.entity_id
_entity_poly.type
_entity_poly.pdbx_seq_one_letter_code
_entity_poly.pdbx_strand_id
1 'polypeptide(L)'
;MNECEDTITRFCFRTTGINMSYSPERMSSYRRHFEGGLAASSTLQVRVSSPSPTRGATRHRSASYSRSTGRRALSGTRKSRMTSSVSMGTLCLGMGFGGAGGAVDLDAAAAENQAFLSTRTSERKEMIALNDRLAVYIEKVRSLEQSNKLLETEIDAIKGHHVKPSGLRLLYEEQLREMKKIADQMKIQRDLAVAAKDAMAGQLEMLKVKYEEALEARKKAELEIEAFRPDVDAATSARIALEKRLENLEVELEFLQRIHKKEIEELMAQIYGSVAKVDVAFSLPDLASALKQIQAQYDSIAAQNLQDMDAWYKGKFQDLNNVSSRHMETARSAREEIMGYKKEMQNKQRELDALKNRNEALLLMIKEAQENYRKEEEELHTRIETLKEELRSIKGKIALLLREYQDLLNVKMSLEIEITTYRKLIEGEDSRLSSMVGGLSLMGGSVSSGLVSSVSAYSSAAAAAAAVSSAASEKMISSNSTLNHNHHESVEEFTHEQAVEMTERKTVLIRTVKTDEDTIQKDTEERTITISGAADEDE
;
A
#
# COMPACT_ATOMS: atom_id res chain seq x y z
N MET A 1 -96.74 34.83 40.16
CA MET A 1 -95.61 35.48 39.46
C MET A 1 -94.89 34.42 38.64
N ASN A 2 -95.65 33.67 37.84
CA ASN A 2 -95.22 32.44 37.16
C ASN A 2 -95.16 32.73 35.66
N GLU A 3 -94.19 33.51 35.22
CA GLU A 3 -93.95 33.84 33.80
C GLU A 3 -92.68 34.68 33.76
N CYS A 4 -91.51 34.05 33.74
CA CYS A 4 -90.23 34.62 33.28
C CYS A 4 -89.21 33.48 33.22
N GLU A 5 -88.48 33.42 32.11
CA GLU A 5 -87.32 32.54 31.85
C GLU A 5 -87.56 31.18 31.17
N ASP A 6 -88.51 31.12 30.23
CA ASP A 6 -88.41 30.22 29.06
C ASP A 6 -87.77 31.00 27.88
N THR A 7 -86.48 31.32 27.97
CA THR A 7 -85.74 31.91 26.82
C THR A 7 -84.24 31.60 26.86
N ILE A 8 -83.86 30.35 27.09
CA ILE A 8 -82.51 29.89 26.71
C ILE A 8 -82.61 29.30 25.30
N THR A 9 -82.61 30.23 24.35
CA THR A 9 -82.44 30.02 22.93
C THR A 9 -81.24 29.10 22.67
N ARG A 10 -81.55 27.98 22.00
CA ARG A 10 -80.66 27.09 21.28
C ARG A 10 -79.72 27.88 20.37
N PHE A 11 -78.56 28.29 20.88
CA PHE A 11 -77.44 28.72 20.06
C PHE A 11 -76.62 27.47 19.70
N CYS A 12 -77.14 26.69 18.74
CA CYS A 12 -76.36 25.67 18.07
C CYS A 12 -75.25 26.37 17.28
N PHE A 13 -74.06 26.40 17.86
CA PHE A 13 -72.82 26.69 17.14
C PHE A 13 -72.66 25.66 16.03
N ARG A 14 -73.02 26.07 14.82
CA ARG A 14 -72.68 25.41 13.56
C ARG A 14 -71.16 25.49 13.45
N THR A 15 -70.48 24.42 13.85
CA THR A 15 -69.06 24.22 13.59
C THR A 15 -68.85 24.08 12.10
N THR A 16 -68.60 25.20 11.44
CA THR A 16 -68.02 25.22 10.10
C THR A 16 -66.65 24.57 10.21
N GLY A 17 -66.53 23.35 9.69
CA GLY A 17 -65.27 22.65 9.55
C GLY A 17 -64.30 23.52 8.76
N ILE A 18 -63.37 24.13 9.47
CA ILE A 18 -62.24 24.81 8.87
C ILE A 18 -61.33 23.70 8.36
N ASN A 19 -61.41 23.44 7.06
CA ASN A 19 -60.44 22.67 6.29
C ASN A 19 -59.08 23.36 6.44
N MET A 20 -58.35 23.03 7.50
CA MET A 20 -56.94 23.35 7.61
C MET A 20 -56.21 22.47 6.60
N SER A 21 -55.95 23.06 5.44
CA SER A 21 -55.01 22.56 4.43
C SER A 21 -53.69 22.24 5.12
N TYR A 22 -53.48 20.95 5.38
CA TYR A 22 -52.25 20.43 5.95
C TYR A 22 -51.19 20.43 4.83
N SER A 23 -50.44 21.52 4.70
CA SER A 23 -49.31 21.61 3.77
C SER A 23 -48.25 20.59 4.21
N PRO A 24 -47.89 19.59 3.39
CA PRO A 24 -46.95 18.54 3.78
C PRO A 24 -45.47 18.98 3.82
N GLU A 25 -45.15 20.26 3.64
CA GLU A 25 -43.78 20.76 3.43
C GLU A 25 -42.83 20.79 4.65
N ARG A 26 -43.17 20.20 5.81
CA ARG A 26 -42.21 20.07 6.93
C ARG A 26 -42.02 18.63 7.40
N MET A 27 -41.71 17.73 6.47
CA MET A 27 -41.12 16.45 6.82
C MET A 27 -39.59 16.56 6.80
N SER A 28 -39.00 16.59 8.00
CA SER A 28 -37.56 16.62 8.24
C SER A 28 -36.82 15.51 7.47
N SER A 29 -35.64 15.86 6.93
CA SER A 29 -34.77 15.03 6.06
C SER A 29 -34.36 13.68 6.67
N TYR A 30 -34.56 13.50 7.97
CA TYR A 30 -34.13 12.31 8.70
C TYR A 30 -34.88 11.03 8.29
N ARG A 31 -36.15 11.11 7.84
CA ARG A 31 -36.95 9.92 7.52
C ARG A 31 -36.62 9.28 6.17
N ARG A 32 -35.87 9.96 5.29
CA ARG A 32 -35.56 9.46 3.93
C ARG A 32 -34.42 8.45 3.87
N HIS A 33 -33.66 8.24 4.94
CA HIS A 33 -32.47 7.40 4.88
C HIS A 33 -32.57 6.02 5.56
N PHE A 34 -33.64 5.70 6.28
CA PHE A 34 -33.63 4.49 7.11
C PHE A 34 -34.80 3.51 6.98
N GLU A 35 -35.74 3.69 6.05
CA GLU A 35 -36.74 2.65 5.75
C GLU A 35 -36.96 2.48 4.24
N GLY A 36 -36.50 1.35 3.69
CA GLY A 36 -36.77 0.97 2.31
C GLY A 36 -35.85 -0.11 1.79
N GLY A 37 -36.05 -1.36 2.23
CA GLY A 37 -35.31 -2.49 1.66
C GLY A 37 -35.35 -3.80 2.45
N LEU A 38 -36.44 -4.11 3.15
CA LEU A 38 -36.68 -5.46 3.69
C LEU A 38 -37.19 -6.36 2.55
N ALA A 39 -36.32 -6.71 1.61
CA ALA A 39 -36.60 -7.70 0.59
C ALA A 39 -35.77 -8.96 0.87
N ALA A 40 -36.49 -9.97 1.36
CA ALA A 40 -36.24 -11.40 1.22
C ALA A 40 -34.79 -11.92 1.28
N SER A 41 -34.52 -12.58 2.41
CA SER A 41 -33.57 -13.66 2.62
C SER A 41 -33.25 -14.48 1.36
N SER A 42 -32.01 -14.39 0.86
CA SER A 42 -31.42 -15.45 0.03
C SER A 42 -30.23 -16.04 0.79
N THR A 43 -30.51 -17.18 1.38
CA THR A 43 -29.64 -18.02 2.19
C THR A 43 -28.51 -18.61 1.33
N LEU A 44 -27.50 -17.82 0.98
CA LEU A 44 -26.30 -18.35 0.33
C LEU A 44 -25.36 -18.94 1.39
N GLN A 45 -25.58 -20.23 1.63
CA GLN A 45 -24.74 -21.15 2.38
C GLN A 45 -23.37 -21.31 1.67
N VAL A 46 -22.41 -20.43 1.95
CA VAL A 46 -21.01 -20.66 1.52
C VAL A 46 -20.26 -21.31 2.68
N ARG A 47 -20.28 -22.64 2.65
CA ARG A 47 -19.58 -23.54 3.55
C ARG A 47 -18.09 -23.56 3.18
N VAL A 48 -17.27 -22.66 3.72
CA VAL A 48 -15.81 -22.77 3.58
C VAL A 48 -15.24 -23.53 4.77
N SER A 49 -14.60 -24.63 4.43
CA SER A 49 -13.99 -25.60 5.32
C SER A 49 -12.94 -25.01 6.26
N SER A 50 -12.81 -25.70 7.39
CA SER A 50 -11.97 -25.47 8.55
C SER A 50 -10.50 -25.11 8.24
N PRO A 51 -9.89 -24.19 9.00
CA PRO A 51 -8.47 -23.85 8.89
C PRO A 51 -7.56 -25.05 9.22
N SER A 52 -6.71 -25.45 8.28
CA SER A 52 -5.63 -26.40 8.58
C SER A 52 -4.50 -25.68 9.34
N PRO A 53 -3.91 -26.32 10.35
CA PRO A 53 -2.99 -25.69 11.29
C PRO A 53 -1.63 -25.39 10.65
N THR A 54 -1.17 -24.16 10.86
CA THR A 54 0.15 -23.68 10.45
C THR A 54 1.24 -24.46 11.18
N ARG A 55 1.88 -25.40 10.46
CA ARG A 55 3.08 -26.11 10.92
C ARG A 55 4.25 -25.12 10.96
N GLY A 56 4.60 -24.68 12.16
CA GLY A 56 5.83 -23.96 12.44
C GLY A 56 7.05 -24.79 12.04
N ALA A 57 7.77 -24.32 11.03
CA ALA A 57 9.10 -24.81 10.71
C ALA A 57 9.94 -23.59 10.33
N THR A 58 10.60 -23.03 11.34
CA THR A 58 11.60 -21.98 11.24
C THR A 58 12.73 -22.45 10.31
N ARG A 59 12.64 -22.07 9.03
CA ARG A 59 13.71 -22.27 8.04
C ARG A 59 14.74 -21.16 8.21
N HIS A 60 15.78 -21.42 8.99
CA HIS A 60 17.02 -20.65 8.85
C HIS A 60 17.72 -21.13 7.57
N ARG A 61 17.55 -20.33 6.52
CA ARG A 61 18.20 -20.47 5.22
C ARG A 61 19.62 -19.93 5.29
N SER A 62 20.52 -20.71 4.69
CA SER A 62 21.66 -20.26 3.85
C SER A 62 22.79 -19.52 4.59
N ALA A 63 23.89 -20.21 4.87
CA ALA A 63 24.99 -20.46 3.92
C ALA A 63 25.84 -19.20 3.63
N SER A 64 26.98 -19.11 4.30
CA SER A 64 28.13 -18.31 3.86
C SER A 64 29.39 -19.12 4.13
N TYR A 65 29.73 -19.97 3.18
CA TYR A 65 31.01 -20.66 3.08
C TYR A 65 32.03 -19.69 2.48
N SER A 66 32.76 -18.97 3.33
CA SER A 66 33.91 -18.18 2.89
C SER A 66 35.09 -19.10 2.61
N ARG A 67 35.16 -19.63 1.37
CA ARG A 67 36.37 -20.25 0.81
C ARG A 67 37.33 -19.14 0.42
N SER A 68 38.20 -18.72 1.34
CA SER A 68 39.37 -17.90 0.99
C SER A 68 40.51 -18.81 0.52
N THR A 69 40.42 -19.27 -0.72
CA THR A 69 41.54 -19.87 -1.46
C THR A 69 42.39 -18.75 -2.05
N GLY A 70 43.34 -18.22 -1.28
CA GLY A 70 44.21 -17.11 -1.67
C GLY A 70 45.68 -17.53 -1.79
N ARG A 71 45.99 -18.14 -2.94
CA ARG A 71 47.29 -18.23 -3.65
C ARG A 71 48.60 -18.05 -2.88
N ARG A 72 49.36 -19.14 -2.85
CA ARG A 72 50.84 -19.19 -2.73
C ARG A 72 51.47 -18.23 -3.76
N ALA A 73 52.15 -17.20 -3.29
CA ALA A 73 53.06 -16.41 -4.09
C ALA A 73 54.35 -17.21 -4.33
N LEU A 74 54.43 -17.91 -5.46
CA LEU A 74 55.68 -18.38 -6.03
C LEU A 74 56.39 -17.17 -6.63
N SER A 75 57.21 -16.50 -5.82
CA SER A 75 58.15 -15.49 -6.32
C SER A 75 59.26 -16.21 -7.08
N GLY A 76 59.13 -16.21 -8.40
CA GLY A 76 60.16 -16.64 -9.33
C GLY A 76 61.30 -15.64 -9.34
N THR A 77 62.36 -15.90 -8.56
CA THR A 77 63.66 -15.29 -8.82
C THR A 77 64.32 -16.01 -9.98
N ARG A 78 64.14 -15.41 -11.16
CA ARG A 78 64.97 -15.55 -12.35
C ARG A 78 66.44 -15.29 -11.96
N LYS A 79 67.28 -16.31 -11.94
CA LYS A 79 68.74 -16.14 -12.06
C LYS A 79 69.17 -16.66 -13.40
N SER A 80 69.16 -15.74 -14.35
CA SER A 80 69.82 -15.83 -15.64
C SER A 80 71.33 -15.72 -15.49
N ARG A 81 72.05 -16.45 -16.37
CA ARG A 81 73.32 -16.06 -16.99
C ARG A 81 74.59 -16.20 -16.13
N MET A 82 75.34 -17.27 -16.40
CA MET A 82 76.82 -17.35 -16.51
C MET A 82 77.07 -18.56 -17.42
N THR A 83 77.19 -18.44 -18.75
CA THR A 83 78.46 -18.27 -19.49
C THR A 83 79.67 -18.96 -18.83
N SER A 84 79.87 -20.25 -19.08
CA SER A 84 81.23 -20.82 -19.14
C SER A 84 81.53 -21.14 -20.60
N SER A 85 82.17 -20.16 -21.23
CA SER A 85 82.82 -20.29 -22.53
C SER A 85 83.80 -21.47 -22.51
N VAL A 86 83.63 -22.34 -23.50
CA VAL A 86 84.66 -23.10 -24.21
C VAL A 86 86.09 -22.62 -23.92
N SER A 87 86.72 -23.26 -22.93
CA SER A 87 88.17 -23.23 -22.72
C SER A 87 88.73 -24.58 -23.13
N MET A 88 88.80 -24.83 -24.44
CA MET A 88 89.73 -25.82 -24.99
C MET A 88 90.76 -25.04 -25.78
N GLY A 89 91.60 -24.34 -25.04
CA GLY A 89 92.80 -23.72 -25.54
C GLY A 89 93.78 -24.79 -26.00
N THR A 90 94.37 -24.50 -27.15
CA THR A 90 95.72 -24.93 -27.53
C THR A 90 95.85 -26.37 -28.01
N LEU A 91 95.43 -26.53 -29.27
CA LEU A 91 96.20 -27.26 -30.26
C LEU A 91 97.65 -26.73 -30.27
N CYS A 92 98.58 -27.39 -29.56
CA CYS A 92 100.00 -27.24 -29.84
C CYS A 92 100.50 -28.56 -30.42
N LEU A 93 100.59 -28.55 -31.75
CA LEU A 93 101.15 -29.59 -32.58
C LEU A 93 102.68 -29.48 -32.52
N GLY A 94 103.29 -29.98 -31.45
CA GLY A 94 104.73 -30.12 -31.29
C GLY A 94 105.15 -31.55 -31.62
N MET A 95 105.50 -31.79 -32.88
CA MET A 95 106.18 -33.01 -33.32
C MET A 95 107.51 -33.17 -32.57
N GLY A 96 107.53 -34.06 -31.58
CA GLY A 96 108.74 -34.66 -31.01
C GLY A 96 109.02 -35.98 -31.74
N PHE A 97 109.89 -35.93 -32.74
CA PHE A 97 110.38 -37.07 -33.49
C PHE A 97 111.52 -37.71 -32.70
N GLY A 98 111.38 -38.99 -32.31
CA GLY A 98 112.51 -39.81 -31.87
C GLY A 98 112.18 -40.78 -30.76
N GLY A 99 112.32 -42.09 -31.05
CA GLY A 99 112.53 -43.09 -30.00
C GLY A 99 111.93 -44.45 -30.25
N ALA A 100 112.64 -45.27 -31.05
CA ALA A 100 112.85 -46.71 -30.93
C ALA A 100 111.71 -47.62 -30.40
N GLY A 101 111.19 -48.47 -31.29
CA GLY A 101 110.30 -49.57 -30.96
C GLY A 101 111.02 -50.78 -30.36
N GLY A 102 110.41 -51.36 -29.32
CA GLY A 102 110.61 -52.73 -28.87
C GLY A 102 109.30 -53.49 -29.01
N ALA A 103 109.33 -54.61 -29.73
CA ALA A 103 108.18 -55.47 -30.01
C ALA A 103 107.77 -56.25 -28.76
N VAL A 104 106.55 -56.02 -28.26
CA VAL A 104 105.93 -56.83 -27.20
C VAL A 104 104.63 -57.41 -27.74
N ASP A 105 104.48 -58.69 -27.46
CA ASP A 105 103.58 -59.69 -28.03
C ASP A 105 102.10 -59.26 -28.09
N LEU A 106 101.58 -59.20 -29.31
CA LEU A 106 100.41 -58.42 -29.69
C LEU A 106 99.15 -59.29 -29.84
N ASP A 107 99.27 -60.61 -30.01
CA ASP A 107 98.18 -61.45 -30.52
C ASP A 107 97.16 -61.92 -29.46
N ALA A 108 97.59 -62.35 -28.27
CA ALA A 108 96.66 -62.73 -27.19
C ALA A 108 95.96 -61.50 -26.59
N ALA A 109 96.73 -60.41 -26.45
CA ALA A 109 96.19 -59.09 -26.18
C ALA A 109 95.24 -58.66 -27.30
N ALA A 110 95.50 -58.99 -28.57
CA ALA A 110 94.60 -58.69 -29.68
C ALA A 110 93.29 -59.50 -29.64
N ALA A 111 93.29 -60.79 -29.24
CA ALA A 111 92.07 -61.61 -29.20
C ALA A 111 91.13 -61.22 -28.05
N GLU A 112 91.67 -60.98 -26.85
CA GLU A 112 90.89 -60.44 -25.72
C GLU A 112 90.38 -59.03 -26.06
N ASN A 113 91.25 -58.19 -26.64
CA ASN A 113 90.87 -56.88 -27.16
C ASN A 113 89.82 -57.03 -28.27
N GLN A 114 89.85 -58.06 -29.11
CA GLN A 114 88.83 -58.29 -30.14
C GLN A 114 87.48 -58.70 -29.55
N ALA A 115 87.43 -59.55 -28.53
CA ALA A 115 86.20 -59.87 -27.80
C ALA A 115 85.64 -58.65 -27.05
N PHE A 116 86.51 -57.89 -26.37
CA PHE A 116 86.14 -56.62 -25.74
C PHE A 116 85.67 -55.58 -26.76
N LEU A 117 86.31 -55.50 -27.93
CA LEU A 117 85.88 -54.65 -29.05
C LEU A 117 84.52 -55.12 -29.57
N SER A 118 84.27 -56.42 -29.66
CA SER A 118 82.99 -56.99 -30.09
C SER A 118 81.86 -56.62 -29.13
N THR A 119 82.03 -56.86 -27.82
CA THR A 119 81.06 -56.48 -26.77
C THR A 119 80.87 -54.97 -26.72
N ARG A 120 81.96 -54.19 -26.79
CA ARG A 120 81.85 -52.72 -26.90
C ARG A 120 81.12 -52.29 -28.16
N THR A 121 81.29 -52.99 -29.29
CA THR A 121 80.58 -52.64 -30.52
C THR A 121 79.11 -53.03 -30.47
N SER A 122 78.72 -54.12 -29.81
CA SER A 122 77.31 -54.48 -29.59
C SER A 122 76.64 -53.52 -28.61
N GLU A 123 77.27 -53.24 -27.46
CA GLU A 123 76.78 -52.22 -26.51
C GLU A 123 76.70 -50.83 -27.16
N ARG A 124 77.69 -50.46 -27.98
CA ARG A 124 77.64 -49.23 -28.77
C ARG A 124 76.47 -49.23 -29.75
N LYS A 125 76.21 -50.33 -30.45
CA LYS A 125 75.06 -50.44 -31.38
C LYS A 125 73.73 -50.37 -30.64
N GLU A 126 73.61 -51.03 -29.49
CA GLU A 126 72.42 -50.95 -28.64
C GLU A 126 72.22 -49.54 -28.10
N MET A 127 73.28 -48.88 -27.64
CA MET A 127 73.24 -47.47 -27.22
C MET A 127 72.88 -46.54 -28.37
N ILE A 128 73.36 -46.79 -29.59
CA ILE A 128 72.95 -46.04 -30.78
C ILE A 128 71.45 -46.25 -31.04
N ALA A 129 70.97 -47.50 -31.06
CA ALA A 129 69.55 -47.79 -31.27
C ALA A 129 68.65 -47.20 -30.17
N LEU A 130 69.10 -47.25 -28.90
CA LEU A 130 68.40 -46.65 -27.77
C LEU A 130 68.38 -45.11 -27.89
N ASN A 131 69.51 -44.51 -28.29
CA ASN A 131 69.63 -43.07 -28.53
C ASN A 131 68.76 -42.62 -29.71
N ASP A 132 68.68 -43.39 -30.79
CA ASP A 132 67.81 -43.09 -31.93
C ASP A 132 66.33 -43.15 -31.52
N ARG A 133 65.94 -44.15 -30.71
CA ARG A 133 64.58 -44.23 -30.16
C ARG A 133 64.28 -43.07 -29.20
N LEU A 134 65.23 -42.72 -28.33
CA LEU A 134 65.13 -41.54 -27.47
C LEU A 134 65.03 -40.26 -28.30
N ALA A 135 65.76 -40.14 -29.40
CA ALA A 135 65.68 -38.99 -30.29
C ALA A 135 64.29 -38.86 -30.93
N VAL A 136 63.70 -39.96 -31.38
CA VAL A 136 62.31 -39.98 -31.89
C VAL A 136 61.31 -39.61 -30.78
N TYR A 137 61.48 -40.11 -29.55
CA TYR A 137 60.61 -39.73 -28.44
C TYR A 137 60.75 -38.25 -28.07
N ILE A 138 61.98 -37.72 -28.05
CA ILE A 138 62.23 -36.29 -27.82
C ILE A 138 61.56 -35.47 -28.90
N GLU A 139 61.64 -35.88 -30.16
CA GLU A 139 60.98 -35.20 -31.27
C GLU A 139 59.45 -35.30 -31.18
N LYS A 140 58.91 -36.43 -30.71
CA LYS A 140 57.48 -36.57 -30.44
C LYS A 140 57.03 -35.68 -29.29
N VAL A 141 57.80 -35.60 -28.21
CA VAL A 141 57.51 -34.68 -27.09
C VAL A 141 57.58 -33.23 -27.57
N ARG A 142 58.59 -32.86 -28.38
CA ARG A 142 58.68 -31.51 -28.95
C ARG A 142 57.50 -31.17 -29.85
N SER A 143 57.09 -32.08 -30.74
CA SER A 143 55.92 -31.85 -31.60
C SER A 143 54.61 -31.80 -30.81
N LEU A 144 54.46 -32.61 -29.74
CA LEU A 144 53.32 -32.52 -28.83
C LEU A 144 53.34 -31.25 -27.99
N GLU A 145 54.50 -30.82 -27.51
CA GLU A 145 54.66 -29.54 -26.80
C GLU A 145 54.35 -28.36 -27.71
N GLN A 146 54.79 -28.41 -28.97
CA GLN A 146 54.43 -27.39 -29.97
C GLN A 146 52.91 -27.39 -30.23
N SER A 147 52.30 -28.56 -30.43
CA SER A 147 50.85 -28.68 -30.62
C SER A 147 50.05 -28.21 -29.40
N ASN A 148 50.46 -28.60 -28.19
CA ASN A 148 49.83 -28.12 -26.94
C ASN A 148 49.99 -26.61 -26.78
N LYS A 149 51.16 -26.04 -27.09
CA LYS A 149 51.34 -24.58 -27.08
C LYS A 149 50.39 -23.88 -28.05
N LEU A 150 50.21 -24.43 -29.24
CA LEU A 150 49.24 -23.90 -30.21
C LEU A 150 47.80 -24.00 -29.68
N LEU A 151 47.41 -25.15 -29.12
CA LEU A 151 46.09 -25.33 -28.50
C LEU A 151 45.86 -24.41 -27.31
N GLU A 152 46.89 -24.19 -26.47
CA GLU A 152 46.84 -23.24 -25.36
C GLU A 152 46.64 -21.81 -25.89
N THR A 153 47.37 -21.41 -26.93
CA THR A 153 47.18 -20.09 -27.55
C THR A 153 45.81 -19.94 -28.20
N GLU A 154 45.26 -20.99 -28.81
CA GLU A 154 43.93 -20.99 -29.41
C GLU A 154 42.85 -20.89 -28.33
N ILE A 155 42.97 -21.66 -27.25
CA ILE A 155 42.07 -21.59 -26.09
C ILE A 155 42.13 -20.19 -25.46
N ASP A 156 43.31 -19.61 -25.32
CA ASP A 156 43.48 -18.27 -24.75
C ASP A 156 42.94 -17.18 -25.70
N ALA A 157 43.03 -17.37 -27.02
CA ALA A 157 42.42 -16.49 -28.01
C ALA A 157 40.88 -16.55 -27.93
N ILE A 158 40.29 -17.74 -27.88
CA ILE A 158 38.84 -17.97 -27.74
C ILE A 158 38.34 -17.43 -26.40
N LYS A 159 39.03 -17.73 -25.29
CA LYS A 159 38.72 -17.15 -23.98
C LYS A 159 38.86 -15.63 -24.02
N GLY A 160 39.90 -15.08 -24.64
CA GLY A 160 40.05 -13.64 -24.80
C GLY A 160 38.90 -13.00 -25.59
N HIS A 161 38.38 -13.71 -26.59
CA HIS A 161 37.22 -13.30 -27.37
C HIS A 161 35.91 -13.36 -26.54
N HIS A 162 35.70 -14.40 -25.73
CA HIS A 162 34.49 -14.53 -24.89
C HIS A 162 34.54 -13.77 -23.55
N VAL A 163 35.74 -13.53 -23.00
CA VAL A 163 35.96 -12.74 -21.78
C VAL A 163 35.68 -11.27 -22.07
N LYS A 164 35.96 -10.81 -23.29
CA LYS A 164 35.46 -9.53 -23.78
C LYS A 164 33.96 -9.73 -24.03
N PRO A 165 33.06 -9.24 -23.16
CA PRO A 165 31.64 -9.28 -23.48
C PRO A 165 31.47 -8.62 -24.86
N SER A 166 30.86 -9.34 -25.80
CA SER A 166 30.46 -8.70 -27.05
C SER A 166 29.60 -7.48 -26.69
N GLY A 167 29.71 -6.40 -27.47
CA GLY A 167 28.88 -5.20 -27.23
C GLY A 167 27.40 -5.56 -27.11
N LEU A 168 26.96 -6.55 -27.90
CA LEU A 168 25.63 -7.13 -27.83
C LEU A 168 25.30 -7.79 -26.46
N ARG A 169 26.23 -8.54 -25.86
CA ARG A 169 26.02 -9.12 -24.52
C ARG A 169 25.84 -8.04 -23.45
N LEU A 170 26.64 -6.97 -23.51
CA LEU A 170 26.50 -5.84 -22.57
C LEU A 170 25.14 -5.15 -22.70
N LEU A 171 24.67 -4.94 -23.93
CA LEU A 171 23.36 -4.35 -24.18
C LEU A 171 22.22 -5.21 -23.62
N TYR A 172 22.28 -6.54 -23.82
CA TYR A 172 21.30 -7.45 -23.22
C TYR A 172 21.39 -7.52 -21.69
N GLU A 173 22.59 -7.47 -21.13
CA GLU A 173 22.79 -7.42 -19.68
C GLU A 173 22.21 -6.14 -19.08
N GLU A 174 22.37 -5.01 -19.76
CA GLU A 174 21.79 -3.73 -19.38
C GLU A 174 20.26 -3.73 -19.47
N GLN A 175 19.69 -4.21 -20.58
CA GLN A 175 18.23 -4.37 -20.70
C GLN A 175 17.68 -5.31 -19.63
N LEU A 176 18.36 -6.43 -19.35
CA LEU A 176 17.94 -7.35 -18.29
C LEU A 176 18.01 -6.68 -16.90
N ARG A 177 19.01 -5.84 -16.65
CA ARG A 177 19.14 -5.07 -15.42
C ARG A 177 18.02 -4.05 -15.29
N GLU A 178 17.69 -3.35 -16.36
CA GLU A 178 16.61 -2.37 -16.37
C GLU A 178 15.25 -3.03 -16.17
N MET A 179 14.96 -4.12 -16.89
CA MET A 179 13.74 -4.89 -16.69
C MET A 179 13.61 -5.45 -15.27
N LYS A 180 14.72 -5.85 -14.64
CA LYS A 180 14.72 -6.26 -13.22
C LYS A 180 14.41 -5.09 -12.29
N LYS A 181 15.00 -3.91 -12.51
CA LYS A 181 14.68 -2.71 -11.72
C LYS A 181 13.21 -2.34 -11.82
N ILE A 182 12.65 -2.35 -13.04
CA ILE A 182 11.22 -2.09 -13.26
C ILE A 182 10.37 -3.15 -12.55
N ALA A 183 10.72 -4.43 -12.65
CA ALA A 183 10.00 -5.51 -11.96
C ALA A 183 10.05 -5.35 -10.43
N ASP A 184 11.20 -4.98 -9.86
CA ASP A 184 11.35 -4.72 -8.43
C ASP A 184 10.54 -3.48 -8.00
N GLN A 185 10.54 -2.42 -8.80
CA GLN A 185 9.74 -1.21 -8.54
C GLN A 185 8.23 -1.51 -8.55
N MET A 186 7.75 -2.26 -9.57
CA MET A 186 6.35 -2.69 -9.66
C MET A 186 5.96 -3.59 -8.49
N LYS A 187 6.88 -4.43 -8.02
CA LYS A 187 6.66 -5.28 -6.83
C LYS A 187 6.48 -4.43 -5.57
N ILE A 188 7.32 -3.42 -5.36
CA ILE A 188 7.20 -2.50 -4.21
C ILE A 188 5.87 -1.74 -4.26
N GLN A 189 5.49 -1.20 -5.42
CA GLN A 189 4.21 -0.51 -5.59
C GLN A 189 3.01 -1.43 -5.32
N ARG A 190 3.07 -2.68 -5.82
CA ARG A 190 2.06 -3.71 -5.55
C ARG A 190 1.97 -4.03 -4.05
N ASP A 191 3.11 -4.20 -3.37
CA ASP A 191 3.15 -4.49 -1.93
C ASP A 191 2.55 -3.35 -1.11
N LEU A 192 2.86 -2.10 -1.48
CA LEU A 192 2.29 -0.90 -0.85
C LEU A 192 0.77 -0.79 -1.08
N ALA A 193 0.31 -1.03 -2.30
CA ALA A 193 -1.12 -1.03 -2.63
C ALA A 193 -1.89 -2.14 -1.88
N VAL A 194 -1.29 -3.33 -1.74
CA VAL A 194 -1.87 -4.43 -0.95
C VAL A 194 -1.94 -4.06 0.53
N ALA A 195 -0.87 -3.50 1.10
CA ALA A 195 -0.88 -3.06 2.50
C ALA A 195 -1.94 -1.97 2.77
N ALA A 196 -2.10 -1.01 1.85
CA ALA A 196 -3.14 0.01 1.94
C ALA A 196 -4.56 -0.59 1.87
N LYS A 197 -4.78 -1.55 0.95
CA LYS A 197 -6.04 -2.29 0.86
C LYS A 197 -6.33 -3.06 2.15
N ASP A 198 -5.36 -3.76 2.71
CA ASP A 198 -5.53 -4.55 3.94
C ASP A 198 -5.80 -3.65 5.15
N ALA A 199 -5.14 -2.49 5.22
CA ALA A 199 -5.43 -1.48 6.25
C ALA A 199 -6.87 -0.93 6.13
N MET A 200 -7.32 -0.60 4.93
CA MET A 200 -8.70 -0.17 4.68
C MET A 200 -9.72 -1.27 4.98
N ALA A 201 -9.41 -2.53 4.64
CA ALA A 201 -10.25 -3.67 4.97
C ALA A 201 -10.36 -3.87 6.50
N GLY A 202 -9.25 -3.72 7.24
CA GLY A 202 -9.26 -3.74 8.69
C GLY A 202 -10.11 -2.63 9.32
N GLN A 203 -10.06 -1.41 8.76
CA GLN A 203 -10.92 -0.30 9.19
C GLN A 203 -12.40 -0.59 8.93
N LEU A 204 -12.72 -1.14 7.75
CA LEU A 204 -14.08 -1.52 7.38
C LEU A 204 -14.63 -2.62 8.30
N GLU A 205 -13.80 -3.59 8.69
CA GLU A 205 -14.19 -4.64 9.65
C GLU A 205 -14.44 -4.06 11.05
N MET A 206 -13.58 -3.16 11.54
CA MET A 206 -13.82 -2.47 12.81
C MET A 206 -15.13 -1.65 12.81
N LEU A 207 -15.46 -1.02 11.68
CA LEU A 207 -16.73 -0.28 11.53
C LEU A 207 -17.94 -1.21 11.49
N LYS A 208 -17.83 -2.38 10.84
CA LYS A 208 -18.87 -3.40 10.85
C LYS A 208 -19.16 -3.92 12.26
N VAL A 209 -18.11 -4.28 13.01
CA VAL A 209 -18.26 -4.74 14.40
C VAL A 209 -18.96 -3.68 15.25
N LYS A 210 -18.54 -2.41 15.17
CA LYS A 210 -19.21 -1.30 15.88
C LYS A 210 -20.67 -1.11 15.48
N TYR A 211 -20.99 -1.31 14.19
CA TYR A 211 -22.36 -1.23 13.71
C TYR A 211 -23.21 -2.40 14.23
N GLU A 212 -22.65 -3.62 14.29
CA GLU A 212 -23.31 -4.78 14.88
C GLU A 212 -23.56 -4.60 16.38
N GLU A 213 -22.56 -4.11 17.13
CA GLU A 213 -22.71 -3.76 18.55
C GLU A 213 -23.81 -2.70 18.76
N ALA A 214 -23.88 -1.68 17.91
CA ALA A 214 -24.93 -0.66 17.97
C ALA A 214 -26.32 -1.24 17.64
N LEU A 215 -26.42 -2.17 16.68
CA LEU A 215 -27.66 -2.88 16.39
C LEU A 215 -28.10 -3.76 17.57
N GLU A 216 -27.18 -4.46 18.22
CA GLU A 216 -27.48 -5.26 19.40
C GLU A 216 -27.92 -4.39 20.59
N ALA A 217 -27.25 -3.26 20.82
CA ALA A 217 -27.63 -2.30 21.85
C ALA A 217 -29.03 -1.72 21.59
N ARG A 218 -29.33 -1.37 20.35
CA ARG A 218 -30.67 -0.94 19.93
C ARG A 218 -31.71 -2.03 20.21
N LYS A 219 -31.46 -3.28 19.80
CA LYS A 219 -32.38 -4.40 20.04
C LYS A 219 -32.62 -4.64 21.53
N LYS A 220 -31.58 -4.54 22.36
CA LYS A 220 -31.70 -4.65 23.82
C LYS A 220 -32.59 -3.53 24.39
N ALA A 221 -32.36 -2.28 23.98
CA ALA A 221 -33.20 -1.16 24.39
C ALA A 221 -34.66 -1.30 23.90
N GLU A 222 -34.89 -1.80 22.69
CA GLU A 222 -36.24 -2.10 22.18
C GLU A 222 -36.93 -3.17 23.03
N LEU A 223 -36.23 -4.25 23.38
CA LEU A 223 -36.75 -5.30 24.27
C LEU A 223 -37.05 -4.78 25.68
N GLU A 224 -36.21 -3.90 26.23
CA GLU A 224 -36.45 -3.26 27.52
C GLU A 224 -37.69 -2.36 27.47
N ILE A 225 -37.86 -1.57 26.41
CA ILE A 225 -39.07 -0.75 26.19
C ILE A 225 -40.31 -1.63 26.10
N GLU A 226 -40.25 -2.75 25.36
CA GLU A 226 -41.34 -3.71 25.26
C GLU A 226 -41.65 -4.36 26.61
N ALA A 227 -40.64 -4.67 27.42
CA ALA A 227 -40.80 -5.20 28.77
C ALA A 227 -41.44 -4.20 29.75
N PHE A 228 -41.16 -2.90 29.60
CA PHE A 228 -41.76 -1.86 30.45
C PHE A 228 -43.20 -1.51 30.08
N ARG A 229 -43.69 -1.84 28.87
CA ARG A 229 -45.09 -1.58 28.47
C ARG A 229 -46.13 -2.19 29.42
N PRO A 230 -46.11 -3.50 29.73
CA PRO A 230 -47.08 -4.08 30.66
C PRO A 230 -46.99 -3.49 32.07
N ASP A 231 -45.80 -3.09 32.52
CA ASP A 231 -45.63 -2.44 33.83
C ASP A 231 -46.29 -1.05 33.85
N VAL A 232 -46.15 -0.28 32.76
CA VAL A 232 -46.84 1.00 32.58
C VAL A 232 -48.36 0.81 32.52
N ASP A 233 -48.85 -0.21 31.80
CA ASP A 233 -50.28 -0.54 31.74
C ASP A 233 -50.82 -1.01 33.10
N ALA A 234 -50.04 -1.79 33.86
CA ALA A 234 -50.37 -2.19 35.22
C ALA A 234 -50.43 -0.99 36.16
N ALA A 235 -49.44 -0.09 36.11
CA ALA A 235 -49.41 1.12 36.93
C ALA A 235 -50.56 2.07 36.59
N THR A 236 -50.89 2.25 35.30
CA THR A 236 -52.02 3.09 34.88
C THR A 236 -53.36 2.49 35.29
N SER A 237 -53.56 1.17 35.16
CA SER A 237 -54.79 0.51 35.62
C SER A 237 -54.95 0.58 37.15
N ALA A 238 -53.87 0.41 37.91
CA ALA A 238 -53.86 0.58 39.35
C ALA A 238 -54.20 2.03 39.76
N ARG A 239 -53.65 3.02 39.04
CA ARG A 239 -53.98 4.43 39.24
C ARG A 239 -55.47 4.68 39.03
N ILE A 240 -56.04 4.22 37.92
CA ILE A 240 -57.48 4.36 37.62
C ILE A 240 -58.34 3.67 38.69
N ALA A 241 -57.93 2.48 39.17
CA ALA A 241 -58.66 1.78 40.22
C ALA A 241 -58.63 2.53 41.57
N LEU A 242 -57.50 3.18 41.89
CA LEU A 242 -57.39 4.03 43.08
C LEU A 242 -58.18 5.33 42.93
N GLU A 243 -58.15 5.97 41.77
CA GLU A 243 -58.97 7.15 41.45
C GLU A 243 -60.46 6.84 41.64
N LYS A 244 -60.97 5.73 41.11
CA LYS A 244 -62.37 5.30 41.30
C LYS A 244 -62.72 5.01 42.76
N ARG A 245 -61.80 4.40 43.52
CA ARG A 245 -62.02 4.16 44.96
C ARG A 245 -62.05 5.47 45.74
N LEU A 246 -61.21 6.43 45.37
CA LEU A 246 -61.19 7.76 45.95
C LEU A 246 -62.52 8.48 45.66
N GLU A 247 -62.98 8.50 44.41
CA GLU A 247 -64.29 9.05 44.02
C GLU A 247 -65.44 8.41 44.82
N ASN A 248 -65.44 7.08 44.97
CA ASN A 248 -66.46 6.37 45.75
C ASN A 248 -66.42 6.77 47.24
N LEU A 249 -65.24 6.86 47.84
CA LEU A 249 -65.06 7.27 49.23
C LEU A 249 -65.48 8.73 49.46
N GLU A 250 -65.25 9.61 48.48
CA GLU A 250 -65.74 10.99 48.52
C GLU A 250 -67.27 11.04 48.53
N VAL A 251 -67.94 10.24 47.68
CA VAL A 251 -69.40 10.13 47.67
C VAL A 251 -69.94 9.57 48.99
N GLU A 252 -69.30 8.54 49.54
CA GLU A 252 -69.65 7.98 50.85
C GLU A 252 -69.48 8.99 51.99
N LEU A 253 -68.39 9.77 51.97
CA LEU A 253 -68.14 10.82 52.95
C LEU A 253 -69.22 11.90 52.89
N GLU A 254 -69.57 12.38 51.69
CA GLU A 254 -70.66 13.34 51.52
C GLU A 254 -72.01 12.79 51.98
N PHE A 255 -72.28 11.52 51.67
CA PHE A 255 -73.51 10.84 52.10
C PHE A 255 -73.59 10.75 53.64
N LEU A 256 -72.49 10.35 54.28
CA LEU A 256 -72.41 10.21 55.73
C LEU A 256 -72.53 11.57 56.42
N GLN A 257 -71.90 12.63 55.87
CA GLN A 257 -72.09 14.00 56.34
C GLN A 257 -73.55 14.44 56.25
N ARG A 258 -74.26 14.10 55.17
CA ARG A 258 -75.71 14.40 55.03
C ARG A 258 -76.55 13.64 56.05
N ILE A 259 -76.23 12.37 56.33
CA ILE A 259 -76.93 11.58 57.36
C ILE A 259 -76.71 12.18 58.74
N HIS A 260 -75.46 12.40 59.14
CA HIS A 260 -75.17 12.95 60.46
C HIS A 260 -75.78 14.32 60.65
N LYS A 261 -75.79 15.16 59.61
CA LYS A 261 -76.50 16.44 59.67
C LYS A 261 -77.99 16.25 59.99
N LYS A 262 -78.67 15.32 59.32
CA LYS A 262 -80.08 15.01 59.59
C LYS A 262 -80.29 14.38 60.97
N GLU A 263 -79.43 13.46 61.37
CA GLU A 263 -79.49 12.80 62.68
C GLU A 263 -79.29 13.80 63.82
N ILE A 264 -78.36 14.74 63.67
CA ILE A 264 -78.17 15.86 64.62
C ILE A 264 -79.43 16.73 64.66
N GLU A 265 -80.00 17.08 63.51
CA GLU A 265 -81.25 17.85 63.45
C GLU A 265 -82.43 17.12 64.14
N GLU A 266 -82.55 15.79 63.95
CA GLU A 266 -83.56 14.94 64.59
C GLU A 266 -83.35 14.81 66.11
N LEU A 267 -82.11 14.54 66.56
CA LEU A 267 -81.77 14.45 67.97
C LEU A 267 -81.94 15.79 68.68
N MET A 268 -81.56 16.90 68.04
CA MET A 268 -81.84 18.23 68.57
C MET A 268 -83.35 18.44 68.73
N ALA A 269 -84.16 18.08 67.73
CA ALA A 269 -85.63 18.15 67.84
C ALA A 269 -86.18 17.26 68.98
N GLN A 270 -85.63 16.05 69.15
CA GLN A 270 -86.02 15.14 70.22
C GLN A 270 -85.64 15.67 71.60
N ILE A 271 -84.45 16.26 71.77
CA ILE A 271 -84.00 16.87 73.03
C ILE A 271 -84.89 18.07 73.38
N TYR A 272 -85.18 18.95 72.42
CA TYR A 272 -86.13 20.04 72.64
C TYR A 272 -87.53 19.50 73.04
N GLY A 273 -87.91 18.30 72.59
CA GLY A 273 -89.14 17.62 73.01
C GLY A 273 -89.07 16.85 74.35
N SER A 274 -87.91 16.30 74.72
CA SER A 274 -87.73 15.39 75.86
C SER A 274 -87.31 16.08 77.15
N VAL A 275 -86.57 17.20 77.05
CA VAL A 275 -86.31 18.10 78.19
C VAL A 275 -87.63 18.59 78.81
N ALA A 276 -88.74 18.54 78.06
CA ALA A 276 -90.07 18.84 78.58
C ALA A 276 -90.74 17.70 79.37
N LYS A 277 -90.19 16.47 79.45
CA LYS A 277 -90.99 15.30 79.88
C LYS A 277 -90.37 14.31 80.88
N VAL A 278 -89.10 14.42 81.26
CA VAL A 278 -88.48 13.36 82.08
C VAL A 278 -87.87 13.92 83.37
N ASP A 279 -88.77 14.22 84.31
CA ASP A 279 -88.51 14.06 85.74
C ASP A 279 -89.10 12.70 86.17
N VAL A 280 -88.60 12.15 87.28
CA VAL A 280 -89.20 11.08 88.10
C VAL A 280 -88.66 9.64 87.93
N ALA A 281 -87.85 9.27 88.94
CA ALA A 281 -87.79 7.99 89.66
C ALA A 281 -87.01 6.79 89.10
N PHE A 282 -85.95 6.39 89.82
CA PHE A 282 -85.60 4.97 89.99
C PHE A 282 -84.97 4.69 91.37
N SER A 283 -85.40 3.59 91.99
CA SER A 283 -85.16 3.14 93.36
C SER A 283 -83.87 2.32 93.53
N LEU A 284 -83.17 2.53 94.65
CA LEU A 284 -81.76 2.23 94.94
C LEU A 284 -81.51 0.77 95.42
N PRO A 285 -80.98 -0.15 94.58
CA PRO A 285 -80.57 -1.51 94.99
C PRO A 285 -79.07 -1.53 95.29
N ASP A 286 -78.64 -2.11 96.43
CA ASP A 286 -77.26 -2.30 96.92
C ASP A 286 -76.15 -1.67 96.05
N LEU A 287 -76.24 -0.34 95.95
CA LEU A 287 -75.64 0.38 94.86
C LEU A 287 -74.14 0.41 95.02
N ALA A 288 -73.63 0.38 96.26
CA ALA A 288 -72.25 0.63 96.59
C ALA A 288 -71.27 -0.44 96.08
N SER A 289 -71.61 -1.73 96.15
CA SER A 289 -70.73 -2.81 95.67
C SER A 289 -70.70 -2.86 94.14
N ALA A 290 -71.88 -2.80 93.52
CA ALA A 290 -72.00 -2.63 92.08
C ALA A 290 -71.28 -1.36 91.62
N LEU A 291 -71.40 -0.24 92.34
CA LEU A 291 -70.70 1.02 92.04
C LEU A 291 -69.18 0.83 92.07
N LYS A 292 -68.65 0.15 93.09
CA LYS A 292 -67.20 -0.10 93.20
C LYS A 292 -66.69 -1.02 92.10
N GLN A 293 -67.43 -2.09 91.77
CA GLN A 293 -67.08 -2.96 90.65
C GLN A 293 -67.13 -2.23 89.31
N ILE A 294 -68.18 -1.43 89.10
CA ILE A 294 -68.33 -0.58 87.92
C ILE A 294 -67.20 0.44 87.86
N GLN A 295 -66.85 1.10 88.98
CA GLN A 295 -65.70 2.01 89.07
C GLN A 295 -64.39 1.30 88.72
N ALA A 296 -64.12 0.13 89.31
CA ALA A 296 -62.91 -0.63 89.00
C ALA A 296 -62.85 -1.09 87.52
N GLN A 297 -63.99 -1.48 86.95
CA GLN A 297 -64.10 -1.79 85.52
C GLN A 297 -63.84 -0.55 84.67
N TYR A 298 -64.42 0.61 85.01
CA TYR A 298 -64.18 1.87 84.31
C TYR A 298 -62.73 2.31 84.42
N ASP A 299 -62.11 2.21 85.60
CA ASP A 299 -60.69 2.54 85.80
C ASP A 299 -59.79 1.62 84.97
N SER A 300 -60.10 0.31 84.94
CA SER A 300 -59.40 -0.68 84.11
C SER A 300 -59.55 -0.38 82.62
N ILE A 301 -60.77 -0.09 82.16
CA ILE A 301 -61.06 0.26 80.76
C ILE A 301 -60.37 1.59 80.39
N ALA A 302 -60.37 2.58 81.29
CA ALA A 302 -59.71 3.86 81.06
C ALA A 302 -58.18 3.71 80.97
N ALA A 303 -57.58 2.90 81.85
CA ALA A 303 -56.16 2.58 81.80
C ALA A 303 -55.78 1.80 80.53
N GLN A 304 -56.59 0.81 80.16
CA GLN A 304 -56.40 0.05 78.92
C GLN A 304 -56.55 0.95 77.68
N ASN A 305 -57.58 1.78 77.62
CA ASN A 305 -57.79 2.74 76.53
C ASN A 305 -56.60 3.71 76.42
N LEU A 306 -56.10 4.23 77.55
CA LEU A 306 -54.91 5.08 77.56
C LEU A 306 -53.67 4.36 76.99
N GLN A 307 -53.45 3.10 77.39
CA GLN A 307 -52.35 2.28 76.89
C GLN A 307 -52.49 1.97 75.40
N ASP A 308 -53.70 1.61 74.95
CA ASP A 308 -54.00 1.31 73.55
C ASP A 308 -53.84 2.57 72.68
N MET A 309 -54.27 3.74 73.17
CA MET A 309 -54.04 5.03 72.51
C MET A 309 -52.55 5.39 72.44
N ASP A 310 -51.79 5.24 73.54
CA ASP A 310 -50.35 5.49 73.53
C ASP A 310 -49.61 4.54 72.58
N ALA A 311 -49.95 3.25 72.57
CA ALA A 311 -49.42 2.27 71.62
C ALA A 311 -49.78 2.64 70.17
N TRP A 312 -51.03 3.06 69.91
CA TRP A 312 -51.49 3.49 68.60
C TRP A 312 -50.74 4.73 68.10
N TYR A 313 -50.58 5.76 68.94
CA TYR A 313 -49.80 6.96 68.60
C TYR A 313 -48.32 6.62 68.38
N LYS A 314 -47.70 5.83 69.25
CA LYS A 314 -46.30 5.38 69.08
C LYS A 314 -46.11 4.64 67.76
N GLY A 315 -47.00 3.71 67.43
CA GLY A 315 -46.98 3.02 66.14
C GLY A 315 -47.09 4.01 64.97
N LYS A 316 -48.03 4.94 65.04
CA LYS A 316 -48.21 5.95 63.98
C LYS A 316 -46.99 6.87 63.81
N PHE A 317 -46.36 7.29 64.91
CA PHE A 317 -45.13 8.08 64.88
C PHE A 317 -43.95 7.29 64.34
N GLN A 318 -43.81 6.02 64.71
CA GLN A 318 -42.77 5.13 64.16
C GLN A 318 -42.96 4.92 62.66
N ASP A 319 -44.19 4.66 62.21
CA ASP A 319 -44.51 4.50 60.79
C ASP A 319 -44.20 5.78 60.01
N LEU A 320 -44.63 6.95 60.52
CA LEU A 320 -44.33 8.23 59.90
C LEU A 320 -42.82 8.49 59.83
N ASN A 321 -42.09 8.20 60.91
CA ASN A 321 -40.64 8.35 60.97
C ASN A 321 -39.94 7.40 59.99
N ASN A 322 -40.40 6.15 59.86
CA ASN A 322 -39.87 5.16 58.92
C ASN A 322 -40.16 5.56 57.46
N VAL A 323 -41.34 6.09 57.16
CA VAL A 323 -41.66 6.60 55.82
C VAL A 323 -40.79 7.83 55.52
N SER A 324 -40.61 8.73 56.49
CA SER A 324 -39.76 9.91 56.34
C SER A 324 -38.29 9.55 56.16
N SER A 325 -37.76 8.56 56.88
CA SER A 325 -36.38 8.11 56.73
C SER A 325 -36.15 7.46 55.37
N ARG A 326 -37.05 6.57 54.93
CA ARG A 326 -37.01 5.95 53.59
C ARG A 326 -37.09 6.98 52.48
N HIS A 327 -37.98 7.97 52.58
CA HIS A 327 -38.06 9.05 51.59
C HIS A 327 -36.77 9.89 51.54
N MET A 328 -36.15 10.14 52.69
CA MET A 328 -34.87 10.84 52.75
C MET A 328 -33.74 10.02 52.13
N GLU A 329 -33.73 8.70 52.33
CA GLU A 329 -32.76 7.78 51.70
C GLU A 329 -32.94 7.70 50.19
N THR A 330 -34.16 7.54 49.68
CA THR A 330 -34.42 7.51 48.23
C THR A 330 -34.12 8.85 47.56
N ALA A 331 -34.41 9.96 48.23
CA ALA A 331 -34.01 11.28 47.75
C ALA A 331 -32.48 11.48 47.75
N ARG A 332 -31.76 10.87 48.71
CA ARG A 332 -30.29 10.87 48.72
C ARG A 332 -29.72 10.01 47.61
N SER A 333 -30.20 8.77 47.42
CA SER A 333 -29.72 7.87 46.37
C SER A 333 -29.95 8.47 44.98
N ALA A 334 -31.13 9.03 44.72
CA ALA A 334 -31.43 9.70 43.45
C ALA A 334 -30.50 10.90 43.19
N ARG A 335 -30.14 11.68 44.23
CA ARG A 335 -29.17 12.78 44.10
C ARG A 335 -27.77 12.26 43.79
N GLU A 336 -27.35 11.16 44.40
CA GLU A 336 -26.05 10.53 44.14
C GLU A 336 -25.95 9.99 42.72
N GLU A 337 -27.02 9.36 42.21
CA GLU A 337 -27.12 8.89 40.83
C GLU A 337 -27.06 10.05 39.83
N ILE A 338 -27.82 11.14 40.05
CA ILE A 338 -27.76 12.35 39.22
C ILE A 338 -26.33 12.95 39.21
N MET A 339 -25.65 12.99 40.36
CA MET A 339 -24.26 13.43 40.42
C MET A 339 -23.32 12.47 39.69
N GLY A 340 -23.57 11.17 39.75
CA GLY A 340 -22.86 10.12 39.00
C GLY A 340 -22.97 10.34 37.49
N TYR A 341 -24.19 10.42 36.97
CA TYR A 341 -24.45 10.69 35.55
C TYR A 341 -23.87 12.03 35.09
N LYS A 342 -23.92 13.08 35.93
CA LYS A 342 -23.29 14.37 35.62
C LYS A 342 -21.77 14.27 35.48
N LYS A 343 -21.10 13.51 36.37
CA LYS A 343 -19.66 13.26 36.28
C LYS A 343 -19.31 12.43 35.04
N GLU A 344 -20.11 11.42 34.75
CA GLU A 344 -19.93 10.58 33.56
C GLU A 344 -20.11 11.39 32.27
N MET A 345 -21.16 12.21 32.17
CA MET A 345 -21.38 13.13 31.06
C MET A 345 -20.17 14.06 30.88
N GLN A 346 -19.62 14.61 31.96
CA GLN A 346 -18.42 15.45 31.89
C GLN A 346 -17.18 14.66 31.45
N ASN A 347 -17.01 13.41 31.91
CA ASN A 347 -15.92 12.54 31.47
C ASN A 347 -16.04 12.22 29.98
N LYS A 348 -17.23 11.86 29.51
CA LYS A 348 -17.53 11.62 28.09
C LYS A 348 -17.33 12.86 27.23
N GLN A 349 -17.69 14.04 27.73
CA GLN A 349 -17.38 15.30 27.05
C GLN A 349 -15.87 15.52 26.90
N ARG A 350 -15.08 15.28 27.97
CA ARG A 350 -13.61 15.38 27.90
C ARG A 350 -13.01 14.34 26.95
N GLU A 351 -13.53 13.12 26.91
CA GLU A 351 -13.11 12.08 25.96
C GLU A 351 -13.41 12.50 24.51
N LEU A 352 -14.61 13.05 24.24
CA LEU A 352 -14.97 13.57 22.93
C LEU A 352 -14.04 14.69 22.49
N ASP A 353 -13.74 15.65 23.38
CA ASP A 353 -12.85 16.77 23.05
C ASP A 353 -11.40 16.31 22.87
N ALA A 354 -10.93 15.32 23.65
CA ALA A 354 -9.62 14.69 23.44
C ALA A 354 -9.54 13.97 22.08
N LEU A 355 -10.60 13.26 21.68
CA LEU A 355 -10.67 12.59 20.38
C LEU A 355 -10.75 13.60 19.22
N LYS A 356 -11.48 14.71 19.37
CA LYS A 356 -11.50 15.82 18.40
C LYS A 356 -10.11 16.42 18.23
N ASN A 357 -9.43 16.76 19.32
CA ASN A 357 -8.06 17.29 19.26
C ASN A 357 -7.10 16.31 18.58
N ARG A 358 -7.22 15.00 18.85
CA ARG A 358 -6.43 13.97 18.16
C ARG A 358 -6.76 13.90 16.66
N ASN A 359 -8.04 14.01 16.29
CA ASN A 359 -8.45 14.02 14.89
C ASN A 359 -7.89 15.26 14.16
N GLU A 360 -8.03 16.44 14.76
CA GLU A 360 -7.44 17.68 14.24
C GLU A 360 -5.93 17.58 14.08
N ALA A 361 -5.21 17.04 15.07
CA ALA A 361 -3.77 16.81 14.97
C ALA A 361 -3.39 15.85 13.84
N LEU A 362 -4.15 14.77 13.63
CA LEU A 362 -3.93 13.84 12.52
C LEU A 362 -4.24 14.50 11.17
N LEU A 363 -5.31 15.29 11.06
CA LEU A 363 -5.64 16.04 9.84
C LEU A 363 -4.55 17.06 9.49
N LEU A 364 -3.99 17.75 10.50
CA LEU A 364 -2.86 18.65 10.30
C LEU A 364 -1.62 17.90 9.83
N MET A 365 -1.28 16.76 10.44
CA MET A 365 -0.17 15.92 10.02
C MET A 365 -0.34 15.39 8.59
N ILE A 366 -1.56 15.00 8.20
CA ILE A 366 -1.87 14.58 6.82
C ILE A 366 -1.68 15.76 5.85
N LYS A 367 -2.18 16.95 6.19
CA LYS A 367 -1.99 18.14 5.36
C LYS A 367 -0.51 18.51 5.21
N GLU A 368 0.25 18.49 6.30
CA GLU A 368 1.69 18.76 6.27
C GLU A 368 2.43 17.72 5.41
N ALA A 369 2.10 16.44 5.55
CA ALA A 369 2.66 15.39 4.71
C ALA A 369 2.31 15.59 3.23
N GLN A 370 1.06 15.94 2.91
CA GLN A 370 0.62 16.26 1.54
C GLN A 370 1.36 17.48 0.97
N GLU A 371 1.56 18.54 1.76
CA GLU A 371 2.34 19.71 1.32
C GLU A 371 3.81 19.38 1.09
N ASN A 372 4.41 18.51 1.93
CA ASN A 372 5.79 18.07 1.74
C ASN A 372 5.92 17.22 0.47
N TYR A 373 5.01 16.27 0.24
CA TYR A 373 5.02 15.49 -1.00
C TYR A 373 4.80 16.37 -2.24
N ARG A 374 3.89 17.35 -2.18
CA ARG A 374 3.71 18.31 -3.28
C ARG A 374 4.99 19.09 -3.57
N LYS A 375 5.71 19.56 -2.53
CA LYS A 375 7.00 20.24 -2.70
C LYS A 375 8.06 19.32 -3.31
N GLU A 376 8.15 18.07 -2.85
CA GLU A 376 9.07 17.07 -3.41
C GLU A 376 8.74 16.79 -4.89
N GLU A 377 7.47 16.70 -5.26
CA GLU A 377 7.03 16.56 -6.66
C GLU A 377 7.43 17.79 -7.49
N GLU A 378 7.19 19.01 -7.00
CA GLU A 378 7.61 20.26 -7.65
C GLU A 378 9.15 20.31 -7.85
N GLU A 379 9.93 19.91 -6.85
CA GLU A 379 11.39 19.83 -6.93
C GLU A 379 11.87 18.79 -7.97
N LEU A 380 11.21 17.63 -8.04
CA LEU A 380 11.51 16.62 -9.06
C LEU A 380 11.11 17.10 -10.46
N HIS A 381 9.98 17.78 -10.60
CA HIS A 381 9.54 18.37 -11.87
C HIS A 381 10.53 19.42 -12.38
N THR A 382 10.95 20.36 -11.53
CA THR A 382 11.98 21.34 -11.89
C THR A 382 13.29 20.67 -12.25
N ARG A 383 13.71 19.62 -11.53
CA ARG A 383 14.90 18.84 -11.89
C ARG A 383 14.78 18.17 -13.26
N ILE A 384 13.63 17.57 -13.58
CA ILE A 384 13.37 16.98 -14.90
C ILE A 384 13.44 18.04 -16.00
N GLU A 385 12.89 19.23 -15.77
CA GLU A 385 12.95 20.35 -16.72
C GLU A 385 14.38 20.81 -16.96
N THR A 386 15.20 20.96 -15.91
CA THR A 386 16.62 21.30 -16.08
C THR A 386 17.37 20.25 -16.90
N LEU A 387 17.12 18.96 -16.66
CA LEU A 387 17.73 17.87 -17.44
C LEU A 387 17.25 17.84 -18.89
N LYS A 388 15.98 18.15 -19.15
CA LYS A 388 15.44 18.30 -20.51
C LYS A 388 16.10 19.48 -21.24
N GLU A 389 16.33 20.59 -20.56
CA GLU A 389 17.04 21.76 -21.11
C GLU A 389 18.51 21.43 -21.41
N GLU A 390 19.22 20.80 -20.48
CA GLU A 390 20.59 20.34 -20.68
C GLU A 390 20.69 19.39 -21.89
N LEU A 391 19.76 18.43 -22.00
CA LEU A 391 19.69 17.52 -23.15
C LEU A 391 19.44 18.28 -24.47
N ARG A 392 18.54 19.27 -24.47
CA ARG A 392 18.28 20.12 -25.65
C ARG A 392 19.51 20.93 -26.03
N SER A 393 20.19 21.51 -25.05
CA SER A 393 21.44 22.26 -25.24
C SER A 393 22.53 21.38 -25.85
N ILE A 394 22.73 20.16 -25.32
CA ILE A 394 23.73 19.22 -25.85
C ILE A 394 23.36 18.79 -27.27
N LYS A 395 22.09 18.47 -27.55
CA LYS A 395 21.63 18.17 -28.92
C LYS A 395 21.90 19.33 -29.88
N GLY A 396 21.64 20.57 -29.45
CA GLY A 396 21.95 21.77 -30.22
C GLY A 396 23.46 21.91 -30.50
N LYS A 397 24.30 21.69 -29.49
CA LYS A 397 25.78 21.69 -29.65
C LYS A 397 26.26 20.61 -30.60
N ILE A 398 25.70 19.39 -30.52
CA ILE A 398 26.05 18.29 -31.44
C ILE A 398 25.65 18.64 -32.87
N ALA A 399 24.45 19.21 -33.08
CA ALA A 399 24.00 19.65 -34.40
C ALA A 399 24.89 20.76 -34.99
N LEU A 400 25.33 21.70 -34.15
CA LEU A 400 26.29 22.74 -34.55
C LEU A 400 27.64 22.12 -34.95
N LEU A 401 28.20 21.24 -34.12
CA LEU A 401 29.48 20.58 -34.39
C LEU A 401 29.44 19.73 -35.67
N LEU A 402 28.32 19.05 -35.94
CA LEU A 402 28.13 18.31 -37.19
C LEU A 402 28.13 19.23 -38.42
N ARG A 403 27.51 20.41 -38.33
CA ARG A 403 27.55 21.43 -39.39
C ARG A 403 28.97 21.94 -39.60
N GLU A 404 29.66 22.33 -38.54
CA GLU A 404 31.05 22.81 -38.59
C GLU A 404 31.99 21.76 -39.19
N TYR A 405 31.80 20.47 -38.85
CA TYR A 405 32.57 19.37 -39.42
C TYR A 405 32.29 19.20 -40.92
N GLN A 406 31.03 19.29 -41.35
CA GLN A 406 30.67 19.22 -42.77
C GLN A 406 31.25 20.40 -43.55
N ASP A 407 31.19 21.62 -43.00
CA ASP A 407 31.78 22.81 -43.62
C ASP A 407 33.30 22.67 -43.74
N LEU A 408 33.97 22.14 -42.71
CA LEU A 408 35.40 21.85 -42.74
C LEU A 408 35.75 20.79 -43.79
N LEU A 409 34.94 19.74 -43.92
CA LEU A 409 35.12 18.71 -44.95
C LEU A 409 34.94 19.31 -46.36
N ASN A 410 33.96 20.19 -46.55
CA ASN A 410 33.75 20.90 -47.81
C ASN A 410 34.95 21.77 -48.18
N VAL A 411 35.50 22.54 -47.23
CA VAL A 411 36.71 23.34 -47.43
C VAL A 411 37.92 22.46 -47.72
N LYS A 412 38.05 21.31 -47.04
CA LYS A 412 39.12 20.35 -47.33
C LYS A 412 39.04 19.83 -48.76
N MET A 413 37.85 19.48 -49.23
CA MET A 413 37.65 19.02 -50.61
C MET A 413 37.92 20.14 -51.62
N SER A 414 37.52 21.38 -51.35
CA SER A 414 37.82 22.52 -52.23
C SER A 414 39.33 22.75 -52.33
N LEU A 415 40.04 22.72 -51.20
CA LEU A 415 41.50 22.85 -51.16
C LEU A 415 42.21 21.69 -51.87
N GLU A 416 41.72 20.45 -51.76
CA GLU A 416 42.30 19.32 -52.50
C GLU A 416 42.15 19.51 -54.02
N ILE A 417 41.00 20.01 -54.48
CA ILE A 417 40.82 20.35 -55.89
C ILE A 417 41.80 21.45 -56.29
N GLU A 418 41.92 22.53 -55.52
CA GLU A 418 42.88 23.61 -55.77
C GLU A 418 44.31 23.08 -55.83
N ILE A 419 44.74 22.26 -54.87
CA ILE A 419 46.07 21.63 -54.85
C ILE A 419 46.28 20.78 -56.09
N THR A 420 45.29 19.99 -56.53
CA THR A 420 45.42 19.22 -57.78
C THR A 420 45.53 20.12 -59.01
N THR A 421 44.85 21.26 -59.04
CA THR A 421 44.99 22.24 -60.13
C THR A 421 46.35 22.91 -60.12
N TYR A 422 46.85 23.34 -58.95
CA TYR A 422 48.18 23.91 -58.80
C TYR A 422 49.28 22.91 -59.16
N ARG A 423 49.16 21.64 -58.74
CA ARG A 423 50.08 20.57 -59.12
C ARG A 423 50.15 20.41 -60.64
N LYS A 424 49.00 20.36 -61.34
CA LYS A 424 48.96 20.28 -62.81
C LYS A 424 49.60 21.49 -63.50
N LEU A 425 49.41 22.69 -62.96
CA LEU A 425 50.05 23.91 -63.48
C LEU A 425 51.57 23.87 -63.34
N ILE A 426 52.08 23.45 -62.17
CA ILE A 426 53.52 23.34 -61.91
C ILE A 426 54.13 22.23 -62.77
N GLU A 427 53.49 21.05 -62.87
CA GLU A 427 53.97 19.96 -63.73
C GLU A 427 54.04 20.37 -65.21
N GLY A 428 53.11 21.20 -65.68
CA GLY A 428 53.14 21.80 -67.01
C GLY A 428 54.30 22.77 -67.21
N GLU A 429 54.56 23.63 -66.23
CA GLU A 429 55.70 24.56 -66.26
C GLU A 429 57.05 23.84 -66.14
N ASP A 430 57.17 22.86 -65.24
CA ASP A 430 58.37 22.03 -65.10
C ASP A 430 58.64 21.20 -66.36
N SER A 431 57.60 20.76 -67.07
CA SER A 431 57.76 20.12 -68.38
C SER A 431 58.33 21.09 -69.42
N ARG A 432 57.90 22.36 -69.41
CA ARG A 432 58.44 23.42 -70.29
C ARG A 432 59.86 23.81 -69.90
N LEU A 433 60.14 23.96 -68.60
CA LEU A 433 61.46 24.28 -68.07
C LEU A 433 62.45 23.12 -68.23
N SER A 434 62.04 21.87 -68.00
CA SER A 434 62.86 20.69 -68.25
C SER A 434 63.11 20.47 -69.73
N SER A 435 62.15 20.80 -70.61
CA SER A 435 62.41 20.88 -72.05
C SER A 435 63.44 21.95 -72.40
N MET A 436 63.49 23.07 -71.65
CA MET A 436 64.42 24.17 -71.90
C MET A 436 65.82 23.90 -71.30
N VAL A 437 65.90 23.40 -70.07
CA VAL A 437 67.14 23.08 -69.34
C VAL A 437 67.70 21.71 -69.73
N GLY A 438 66.87 20.76 -70.14
CA GLY A 438 67.33 19.50 -70.73
C GLY A 438 68.09 19.69 -72.05
N GLY A 439 67.83 20.81 -72.76
CA GLY A 439 68.69 21.26 -73.85
C GLY A 439 70.02 21.86 -73.39
N LEU A 440 70.13 22.25 -72.11
CA LEU A 440 71.32 22.81 -71.50
C LEU A 440 72.05 21.74 -70.67
N SER A 441 72.61 20.76 -71.37
CA SER A 441 73.64 19.86 -70.83
C SER A 441 74.89 20.66 -70.45
N LEU A 442 74.88 21.31 -69.29
CA LEU A 442 76.07 21.92 -68.70
C LEU A 442 76.75 20.90 -67.77
N MET A 443 77.67 20.17 -68.39
CA MET A 443 78.97 19.75 -67.86
C MET A 443 79.05 19.43 -66.34
N GLY A 444 78.99 18.12 -66.08
CA GLY A 444 79.75 17.33 -65.10
C GLY A 444 80.48 18.03 -63.95
N GLY A 445 80.17 17.60 -62.73
CA GLY A 445 80.95 17.94 -61.54
C GLY A 445 80.49 17.17 -60.31
N SER A 446 80.65 15.85 -60.35
CA SER A 446 80.43 14.92 -59.24
C SER A 446 81.25 15.31 -58.00
N VAL A 447 80.60 15.55 -56.87
CA VAL A 447 81.19 15.39 -55.53
C VAL A 447 80.31 14.46 -54.71
N SER A 448 80.75 13.22 -54.66
CA SER A 448 80.26 12.13 -53.83
C SER A 448 80.83 12.23 -52.42
N SER A 449 80.15 11.57 -51.48
CA SER A 449 80.62 11.08 -50.18
C SER A 449 80.49 12.01 -48.97
N GLY A 450 79.62 11.60 -48.04
CA GLY A 450 79.55 12.14 -46.69
C GLY A 450 78.36 11.63 -45.89
N LEU A 451 78.20 10.30 -45.75
CA LEU A 451 77.30 9.71 -44.75
C LEU A 451 77.72 10.20 -43.34
N VAL A 452 76.83 10.88 -42.62
CA VAL A 452 76.91 11.00 -41.16
C VAL A 452 75.54 10.81 -40.52
N SER A 453 75.40 9.63 -39.92
CA SER A 453 74.68 9.23 -38.71
C SER A 453 73.54 10.09 -38.14
N SER A 454 72.43 9.37 -37.98
CA SER A 454 71.34 9.48 -37.01
C SER A 454 71.58 10.26 -35.70
N VAL A 455 70.62 11.11 -35.34
CA VAL A 455 70.14 11.20 -33.96
C VAL A 455 68.61 11.09 -33.96
N SER A 456 68.13 9.95 -33.48
CA SER A 456 66.75 9.74 -33.05
C SER A 456 66.67 10.11 -31.58
N ALA A 457 65.93 11.17 -31.25
CA ALA A 457 65.51 11.47 -29.89
C ALA A 457 64.25 12.34 -29.90
N TYR A 458 63.09 11.73 -30.09
CA TYR A 458 61.86 12.27 -29.53
C TYR A 458 61.15 11.17 -28.76
N SER A 459 61.27 11.33 -27.45
CA SER A 459 60.67 10.52 -26.40
C SER A 459 59.15 10.61 -26.46
N SER A 460 58.54 9.46 -26.23
CA SER A 460 57.16 9.22 -25.82
C SER A 460 56.64 10.19 -24.76
N ALA A 461 55.40 10.67 -24.91
CA ALA A 461 54.48 10.87 -23.79
C ALA A 461 53.02 10.97 -24.27
N ALA A 462 52.22 10.01 -23.79
CA ALA A 462 50.85 10.18 -23.29
C ALA A 462 49.72 10.66 -24.22
N ALA A 463 48.80 9.73 -24.50
CA ALA A 463 47.32 9.82 -24.34
C ALA A 463 46.67 8.92 -25.41
N ALA A 464 46.37 7.65 -25.16
CA ALA A 464 45.26 7.19 -24.32
C ALA A 464 43.94 7.92 -24.60
N ALA A 465 43.35 7.69 -25.77
CA ALA A 465 41.92 7.86 -25.99
C ALA A 465 41.34 6.52 -26.45
N ALA A 466 40.93 5.72 -25.47
CA ALA A 466 40.01 4.62 -25.65
C ALA A 466 38.58 5.18 -25.64
N ALA A 467 37.86 5.05 -26.75
CA ALA A 467 36.39 5.15 -26.81
C ALA A 467 35.95 4.53 -28.16
N VAL A 468 35.51 3.28 -28.19
CA VAL A 468 34.13 2.83 -27.93
C VAL A 468 33.20 3.10 -29.12
N SER A 469 32.97 2.01 -29.85
CA SER A 469 31.75 1.59 -30.57
C SER A 469 30.84 2.65 -31.20
N SER A 470 30.69 2.58 -32.53
CA SER A 470 29.37 2.69 -33.17
C SER A 470 29.36 1.98 -34.52
N ALA A 471 29.20 0.65 -34.48
CA ALA A 471 28.62 -0.09 -35.60
C ALA A 471 27.11 0.18 -35.57
N ALA A 472 26.69 1.37 -36.04
CA ALA A 472 25.29 1.69 -36.26
C ALA A 472 24.93 1.29 -37.69
N SER A 473 24.36 0.09 -37.79
CA SER A 473 23.40 -0.38 -38.79
C SER A 473 22.89 0.66 -39.81
N GLU A 474 23.63 0.84 -40.91
CA GLU A 474 23.08 1.31 -42.18
C GLU A 474 22.34 0.13 -42.84
N LYS A 475 21.03 0.04 -42.65
CA LYS A 475 20.18 -0.77 -43.54
C LYS A 475 19.33 0.19 -44.36
N MET A 476 19.93 0.63 -45.46
CA MET A 476 19.21 1.17 -46.61
C MET A 476 18.29 0.06 -47.13
N ILE A 477 16.99 0.13 -46.85
CA ILE A 477 16.00 -0.62 -47.62
C ILE A 477 15.74 0.20 -48.88
N SER A 478 16.57 -0.06 -49.89
CA SER A 478 16.26 0.19 -51.29
C SER A 478 15.10 -0.72 -51.69
N SER A 479 13.93 -0.14 -51.91
CA SER A 479 12.86 -0.75 -52.70
C SER A 479 12.49 0.26 -53.77
N ASN A 480 13.25 0.22 -54.85
CA ASN A 480 13.03 0.98 -56.07
C ASN A 480 12.58 -0.02 -57.15
N SER A 481 11.66 0.42 -58.02
CA SER A 481 10.96 -0.33 -59.10
C SER A 481 9.81 -1.22 -58.59
N THR A 482 8.57 -0.93 -58.92
CA THR A 482 8.04 -0.94 -60.29
C THR A 482 6.89 0.03 -60.45
N LEU A 483 7.04 0.94 -61.42
CA LEU A 483 5.94 1.71 -62.01
C LEU A 483 5.07 0.75 -62.82
N ASN A 484 3.79 0.61 -62.48
CA ASN A 484 2.77 0.24 -63.46
C ASN A 484 1.43 0.94 -63.17
N HIS A 485 1.24 2.00 -63.94
CA HIS A 485 0.03 2.58 -64.52
C HIS A 485 -1.38 2.12 -64.07
N ASN A 486 -2.20 3.15 -63.78
CA ASN A 486 -3.66 3.27 -63.87
C ASN A 486 -4.55 2.40 -62.97
N HIS A 487 -5.05 3.01 -61.89
CA HIS A 487 -6.50 3.01 -61.64
C HIS A 487 -6.95 4.24 -60.85
N HIS A 488 -7.78 5.02 -61.55
CA HIS A 488 -8.90 5.86 -61.13
C HIS A 488 -9.01 6.32 -59.66
N GLU A 489 -8.89 7.63 -59.54
CA GLU A 489 -9.30 8.54 -58.48
C GLU A 489 -10.79 8.35 -58.08
N SER A 490 -11.01 8.02 -56.80
CA SER A 490 -12.26 8.33 -56.10
C SER A 490 -11.87 8.71 -54.67
N VAL A 491 -11.82 10.02 -54.44
CA VAL A 491 -11.60 10.67 -53.15
C VAL A 491 -12.88 10.47 -52.33
N GLU A 492 -12.87 9.54 -51.37
CA GLU A 492 -13.89 9.51 -50.33
C GLU A 492 -13.41 10.35 -49.14
N GLU A 493 -14.05 11.51 -48.95
CA GLU A 493 -13.90 12.36 -47.77
C GLU A 493 -14.29 11.55 -46.51
N PHE A 494 -13.30 11.24 -45.70
CA PHE A 494 -13.49 10.61 -44.39
C PHE A 494 -13.83 11.72 -43.37
N THR A 495 -15.09 12.09 -43.26
CA THR A 495 -15.58 12.90 -42.13
C THR A 495 -15.62 12.02 -40.88
N HIS A 496 -14.77 12.30 -39.90
CA HIS A 496 -14.87 11.73 -38.55
C HIS A 496 -16.20 12.15 -37.92
N GLU A 497 -17.22 11.31 -38.04
CA GLU A 497 -18.40 11.38 -37.18
C GLU A 497 -17.97 11.03 -35.75
N GLN A 498 -17.85 12.05 -34.90
CA GLN A 498 -17.71 11.87 -33.46
C GLN A 498 -18.95 11.14 -32.94
N ALA A 499 -18.75 9.90 -32.48
CA ALA A 499 -19.79 9.09 -31.88
C ALA A 499 -20.22 9.68 -30.53
N VAL A 500 -21.36 10.37 -30.50
CA VAL A 500 -22.01 10.81 -29.26
C VAL A 500 -22.64 9.59 -28.60
N GLU A 501 -22.06 9.12 -27.49
CA GLU A 501 -22.58 8.00 -26.73
C GLU A 501 -23.84 8.42 -25.95
N MET A 502 -25.01 8.18 -26.54
CA MET A 502 -26.31 8.46 -25.94
C MET A 502 -26.70 7.34 -24.99
N THR A 503 -26.71 7.60 -23.67
CA THR A 503 -27.19 6.63 -22.67
C THR A 503 -28.62 6.97 -22.24
N GLU A 504 -29.61 6.20 -22.71
CA GLU A 504 -31.00 6.32 -22.27
C GLU A 504 -31.23 5.55 -20.95
N ARG A 505 -31.79 6.22 -19.94
CA ARG A 505 -32.29 5.55 -18.72
C ARG A 505 -33.80 5.72 -18.63
N LYS A 506 -34.52 4.59 -18.64
CA LYS A 506 -35.97 4.52 -18.43
C LYS A 506 -36.26 4.21 -16.98
N THR A 507 -37.09 5.02 -16.33
CA THR A 507 -37.55 4.77 -14.95
C THR A 507 -39.07 4.70 -14.92
N VAL A 508 -39.60 3.63 -14.32
CA VAL A 508 -41.05 3.36 -14.18
C VAL A 508 -41.44 3.58 -12.72
N LEU A 509 -42.42 4.45 -12.47
CA LEU A 509 -42.99 4.66 -11.15
C LEU A 509 -44.31 3.88 -11.04
N ILE A 510 -44.38 2.91 -10.13
CA ILE A 510 -45.57 2.11 -9.88
C ILE A 510 -46.19 2.59 -8.56
N ARG A 511 -47.37 3.22 -8.62
CA ARG A 511 -48.15 3.56 -7.42
C ARG A 511 -49.31 2.58 -7.30
N THR A 512 -49.37 1.89 -6.17
CA THR A 512 -50.50 1.03 -5.79
C THR A 512 -51.23 1.69 -4.64
N VAL A 513 -52.48 2.10 -4.88
CA VAL A 513 -53.34 2.66 -3.83
C VAL A 513 -54.47 1.65 -3.59
N LYS A 514 -54.68 1.30 -2.32
CA LYS A 514 -55.79 0.47 -1.87
C LYS A 514 -56.94 1.42 -1.51
N THR A 515 -58.07 1.30 -2.21
CA THR A 515 -59.29 2.04 -1.86
C THR A 515 -60.09 1.29 -0.79
N ASP A 516 -61.01 1.97 -0.12
CA ASP A 516 -61.82 1.43 0.99
C ASP A 516 -62.68 0.21 0.58
N GLU A 517 -62.92 0.02 -0.72
CA GLU A 517 -63.62 -1.14 -1.29
C GLU A 517 -62.69 -2.32 -1.65
N ASP A 518 -61.50 -2.40 -1.05
CA ASP A 518 -60.51 -3.48 -1.25
C ASP A 518 -60.06 -3.72 -2.72
N THR A 519 -60.34 -2.78 -3.62
CA THR A 519 -59.91 -2.83 -5.01
C THR A 519 -58.55 -2.15 -5.18
N ILE A 520 -57.61 -2.83 -5.83
CA ILE A 520 -56.23 -2.33 -6.05
C ILE A 520 -56.18 -1.63 -7.41
N GLN A 521 -56.15 -0.30 -7.43
CA GLN A 521 -55.80 0.44 -8.65
C GLN A 521 -54.29 0.65 -8.72
N LYS A 522 -53.72 0.29 -9.88
CA LYS A 522 -52.29 0.43 -10.20
C LYS A 522 -52.17 1.52 -11.26
N ASP A 523 -51.43 2.57 -10.95
CA ASP A 523 -51.09 3.61 -11.92
C ASP A 523 -49.59 3.56 -12.20
N THR A 524 -49.22 3.54 -13.47
CA THR A 524 -47.84 3.38 -13.95
C THR A 524 -47.48 4.57 -14.84
N GLU A 525 -46.61 5.44 -14.34
CA GLU A 525 -46.05 6.54 -15.14
C GLU A 525 -44.61 6.19 -15.56
N GLU A 526 -44.35 6.22 -16.86
CA GLU A 526 -43.00 6.10 -17.43
C GLU A 526 -42.42 7.50 -17.67
N ARG A 527 -41.18 7.73 -17.21
CA ARG A 527 -40.43 8.94 -17.55
C ARG A 527 -39.09 8.55 -18.17
N THR A 528 -38.80 9.17 -19.31
CA THR A 528 -37.53 9.04 -20.05
C THR A 528 -36.70 10.28 -19.80
N ILE A 529 -35.50 10.12 -19.26
CA ILE A 529 -34.55 11.22 -19.08
C ILE A 529 -33.33 10.92 -19.95
N THR A 530 -33.09 11.77 -20.94
CA THR A 530 -31.89 11.77 -21.77
C THR A 530 -30.85 12.70 -21.16
N ILE A 531 -29.66 12.18 -20.87
CA ILE A 531 -28.53 12.97 -20.36
C ILE A 531 -27.49 13.00 -21.47
N SER A 532 -27.33 14.15 -22.13
CA SER A 532 -26.23 14.40 -23.08
C SER A 532 -25.03 14.91 -22.29
N GLY A 533 -23.97 14.10 -22.20
CA GLY A 533 -22.68 14.57 -21.68
C GLY A 533 -21.96 15.34 -22.79
N ALA A 534 -21.76 16.64 -22.59
CA ALA A 534 -20.77 17.38 -23.36
C ALA A 534 -19.39 16.89 -22.92
N ALA A 535 -18.57 16.46 -23.88
CA ALA A 535 -17.14 16.31 -23.62
C ALA A 535 -16.61 17.75 -23.45
N ASP A 536 -16.40 18.15 -22.21
CA ASP A 536 -15.82 19.45 -21.88
C ASP A 536 -14.39 19.47 -22.45
N GLU A 537 -14.24 20.16 -23.59
CA GLU A 537 -12.97 20.61 -24.13
C GLU A 537 -12.50 21.81 -23.31
N ASP A 538 -11.63 21.56 -22.33
CA ASP A 538 -10.73 22.59 -21.81
C ASP A 538 -9.34 22.36 -22.44
N GLU A 539 -8.94 23.34 -23.24
CA GLU A 539 -7.64 23.52 -23.91
C GLU A 539 -6.42 23.51 -22.96
#